data_AF-A0A524I6P9-F1
#
_entry.id   AF-A0A524I6P9-F1
#
_cell.length_a   1.000
_cell.length_b   1.000
_cell.length_c   1.000
_cell.angle_alpha   90.00
_cell.angle_beta   90.00
_cell.angle_gamma   90.00
#
_symmetry.space_group_name_H-M   'P 1'
#
loop_
_entity.id
_entity.type
_entity.pdbx_description
1 polymer ?
#
loop_
_entity_poly.entity_id
_entity_poly.type
_entity_poly.pdbx_seq_one_letter_code
_entity_poly.pdbx_strand_id
1 'polypeptide(L)'
;MMVRAAKPEDCHTVNVMMVRLIDEIYGRESEEVRRVLKANFTEGALTELCGEEHAILYVVEADGRVVAFLYGWYFRYVLTIYWIYSLREFRGKGVVKDLLGHAEAELRAKGCWKLEMYAYAENNRFLDFCAKLGFSKGVLIEKSMFGFKIQNIFKVIAEPDTEKREAKIKIIGEAGQGVKLLSYTLGQVLTQLGHEVSLNLAYDASVRGGTISADLIYSSRPIENPVIDEADVLIKFTRTRDWFPAKTLVIDESMCREEALSCSIQTNQGTMYGFEDVAISLFGSKIYINMIALGRILRYIGVNILLLNIKELLPARAIEKNLEAIKYGFSYRDDV
;
A
#
# COMPACT_ATOMS: atom_id res chain seq x y z
N MET A 1 -17.04 3.57 -26.92
CA MET A 1 -16.25 3.90 -25.73
C MET A 1 -15.09 2.93 -25.68
N MET A 2 -13.90 3.39 -25.34
CA MET A 2 -12.69 2.57 -25.34
C MET A 2 -12.05 2.62 -23.95
N VAL A 3 -11.74 1.46 -23.37
CA VAL A 3 -10.95 1.37 -22.14
C VAL A 3 -9.48 1.19 -22.51
N ARG A 4 -8.59 1.97 -21.90
CA ARG A 4 -7.14 1.88 -22.11
C ARG A 4 -6.37 2.27 -20.86
N ALA A 5 -5.09 1.90 -20.79
CA ALA A 5 -4.16 2.50 -19.84
C ALA A 5 -4.09 4.02 -20.04
N ALA A 6 -3.98 4.75 -18.94
CA ALA A 6 -3.78 6.18 -18.95
C ALA A 6 -2.36 6.52 -19.43
N LYS A 7 -2.25 7.69 -20.06
CA LYS A 7 -1.00 8.33 -20.43
C LYS A 7 -0.77 9.53 -19.49
N PRO A 8 0.46 10.05 -19.37
CA PRO A 8 0.73 11.27 -18.60
C PRO A 8 -0.22 12.43 -18.94
N GLU A 9 -0.58 12.58 -20.22
CA GLU A 9 -1.52 13.60 -20.73
C GLU A 9 -2.94 13.49 -20.14
N ASP A 10 -3.36 12.29 -19.69
CA ASP A 10 -4.69 12.10 -19.10
C ASP A 10 -4.73 12.55 -17.63
N CYS A 11 -3.58 12.70 -16.96
CA CYS A 11 -3.47 12.91 -15.51
C CYS A 11 -4.18 14.19 -15.04
N HIS A 12 -4.11 15.26 -15.82
CA HIS A 12 -4.86 16.49 -15.54
C HIS A 12 -6.38 16.22 -15.50
N THR A 13 -6.90 15.51 -16.50
CA THR A 13 -8.34 15.20 -16.58
C THR A 13 -8.75 14.27 -15.45
N VAL A 14 -7.93 13.26 -15.14
CA VAL A 14 -8.15 12.34 -14.02
C VAL A 14 -8.16 13.10 -12.69
N ASN A 15 -7.23 14.04 -12.47
CA ASN A 15 -7.19 14.89 -11.27
C ASN A 15 -8.52 15.65 -11.08
N VAL A 16 -8.99 16.34 -12.13
CA VAL A 16 -10.26 17.08 -12.08
C VAL A 16 -11.42 16.16 -11.73
N MET A 17 -11.44 14.94 -12.29
CA MET A 17 -12.45 13.94 -11.98
C MET A 17 -12.35 13.38 -10.56
N MET A 18 -11.14 13.18 -10.02
CA MET A 18 -10.92 12.78 -8.63
C MET A 18 -11.43 13.84 -7.64
N VAL A 19 -11.18 15.12 -7.91
CA VAL A 19 -11.70 16.22 -7.07
C VAL A 19 -13.23 16.18 -7.02
N ARG A 20 -13.88 15.99 -8.18
CA ARG A 20 -15.35 15.84 -8.26
C ARG A 20 -15.84 14.60 -7.51
N LEU A 21 -15.17 13.46 -7.68
CA LEU A 21 -15.48 12.22 -6.96
C LEU A 21 -15.46 12.43 -5.44
N ILE A 22 -14.42 13.08 -4.92
CA ILE A 22 -14.27 13.35 -3.48
C ILE A 22 -15.42 14.24 -2.99
N ASP A 23 -15.75 15.30 -3.73
CA ASP A 23 -16.88 16.18 -3.36
C ASP A 23 -18.24 15.47 -3.43
N GLU A 24 -18.39 14.50 -4.33
CA GLU A 24 -19.62 13.72 -4.46
C GLU A 24 -19.78 12.65 -3.36
N ILE A 25 -18.73 11.88 -3.08
CA ILE A 25 -18.78 10.77 -2.11
C ILE A 25 -18.72 11.29 -0.67
N TYR A 26 -17.86 12.28 -0.41
CA TYR A 26 -17.60 12.80 0.93
C TYR A 26 -18.26 14.16 1.18
N GLY A 27 -19.32 14.48 0.43
CA GLY A 27 -20.03 15.77 0.55
C GLY A 27 -20.67 16.02 1.93
N ARG A 28 -20.83 14.99 2.76
CA ARG A 28 -21.28 15.09 4.17
C ARG A 28 -20.15 15.39 5.15
N GLU A 29 -18.90 15.16 4.74
CA GLU A 29 -17.72 15.34 5.58
C GLU A 29 -17.25 16.79 5.55
N SER A 30 -16.44 17.17 6.55
CA SER A 30 -15.91 18.52 6.66
C SER A 30 -15.06 18.93 5.44
N GLU A 31 -14.97 20.23 5.18
CA GLU A 31 -14.08 20.75 4.14
C GLU A 31 -12.62 20.38 4.38
N GLU A 32 -12.20 20.28 5.64
CA GLU A 32 -10.87 19.85 6.03
C GLU A 32 -10.58 18.41 5.60
N VAL A 33 -11.49 17.47 5.88
CA VAL A 33 -11.36 16.07 5.44
C VAL A 33 -11.26 15.99 3.92
N ARG A 34 -12.16 16.68 3.20
CA ARG A 34 -12.13 16.70 1.73
C ARG A 34 -10.86 17.33 1.19
N ARG A 35 -10.31 18.37 1.84
CA ARG A 35 -9.04 19.01 1.45
C ARG A 35 -7.86 18.05 1.61
N VAL A 36 -7.79 17.33 2.73
CA VAL A 36 -6.76 16.32 2.98
C VAL A 36 -6.82 15.20 1.95
N LEU A 37 -8.01 14.69 1.63
CA LEU A 37 -8.19 13.69 0.58
C LEU A 37 -7.69 14.18 -0.78
N LYS A 38 -8.03 15.42 -1.17
CA LYS A 38 -7.61 16.01 -2.45
C LYS A 38 -6.10 16.26 -2.52
N ALA A 39 -5.47 16.65 -1.41
CA ALA A 39 -4.04 16.95 -1.36
C ALA A 39 -3.15 15.76 -1.72
N ASN A 40 -3.62 14.53 -1.53
CA ASN A 40 -2.87 13.32 -1.85
C ASN A 40 -2.89 12.95 -3.35
N PHE A 41 -3.70 13.66 -4.16
CA PHE A 41 -3.91 13.32 -5.57
C PHE A 41 -3.80 14.56 -6.46
N THR A 42 -2.70 15.30 -6.35
CA THR A 42 -2.39 16.41 -7.29
C THR A 42 -2.09 15.87 -8.68
N GLU A 43 -2.16 16.73 -9.70
CA GLU A 43 -1.79 16.36 -11.08
C GLU A 43 -0.36 15.81 -11.15
N GLY A 44 0.61 16.50 -10.55
CA GLY A 44 2.00 16.02 -10.49
C GLY A 44 2.13 14.67 -9.79
N ALA A 45 1.37 14.45 -8.71
CA ALA A 45 1.33 13.13 -8.08
C ALA A 45 0.80 12.06 -9.03
N LEU A 46 -0.29 12.30 -9.75
CA LEU A 46 -0.85 11.32 -10.69
C LEU A 46 0.08 11.03 -11.87
N THR A 47 0.79 12.03 -12.37
CA THR A 47 1.77 11.86 -13.45
C THR A 47 2.91 10.92 -13.03
N GLU A 48 3.45 11.11 -11.82
CA GLU A 48 4.48 10.23 -11.28
C GLU A 48 3.93 8.82 -11.00
N LEU A 49 2.72 8.73 -10.46
CA LEU A 49 2.03 7.46 -10.22
C LEU A 49 1.82 6.65 -11.50
N CYS A 50 1.63 7.29 -12.66
CA CYS A 50 1.50 6.57 -13.94
C CYS A 50 2.78 5.83 -14.34
N GLY A 51 3.93 6.20 -13.79
CA GLY A 51 5.21 5.53 -14.04
C GLY A 51 5.54 4.42 -13.05
N GLU A 52 4.78 4.26 -11.96
CA GLU A 52 5.10 3.29 -10.92
C GLU A 52 4.68 1.86 -11.32
N GLU A 53 5.58 0.88 -11.12
CA GLU A 53 5.40 -0.53 -11.52
C GLU A 53 4.09 -1.16 -11.00
N HIS A 54 3.71 -0.83 -9.77
CA HIS A 54 2.54 -1.38 -9.09
C HIS A 54 1.26 -0.57 -9.36
N ALA A 55 1.37 0.63 -9.93
CA ALA A 55 0.22 1.50 -10.14
C ALA A 55 -0.56 1.11 -11.39
N ILE A 56 -1.87 1.00 -11.25
CA ILE A 56 -2.79 0.73 -12.35
C ILE A 56 -3.71 1.92 -12.50
N LEU A 57 -3.62 2.61 -13.66
CA LEU A 57 -4.54 3.68 -14.03
C LEU A 57 -5.16 3.38 -15.39
N TYR A 58 -6.46 3.07 -15.39
CA TYR A 58 -7.26 2.92 -16.61
C TYR A 58 -8.18 4.11 -16.78
N VAL A 59 -8.41 4.49 -18.03
CA VAL A 59 -9.36 5.52 -18.43
C VAL A 59 -10.34 4.98 -19.46
N VAL A 60 -11.55 5.54 -19.47
CA VAL A 60 -12.51 5.35 -20.56
C VAL A 60 -12.59 6.60 -21.39
N GLU A 61 -12.38 6.45 -22.68
CA GLU A 61 -12.51 7.52 -23.66
C GLU A 61 -13.84 7.40 -24.41
N ALA A 62 -14.56 8.52 -24.48
CA ALA A 62 -15.77 8.67 -25.26
C ALA A 62 -15.83 10.10 -25.82
N ASP A 63 -16.22 10.24 -27.08
CA ASP A 63 -16.35 11.54 -27.76
C ASP A 63 -15.06 12.40 -27.69
N GLY A 64 -13.90 11.76 -27.80
CA GLY A 64 -12.58 12.42 -27.78
C GLY A 64 -12.14 12.95 -26.41
N ARG A 65 -12.79 12.55 -25.31
CA ARG A 65 -12.42 12.94 -23.95
C ARG A 65 -12.48 11.77 -22.97
N VAL A 66 -11.73 11.88 -21.87
CA VAL A 66 -11.81 10.93 -20.75
C VAL A 66 -13.10 11.16 -19.97
N VAL A 67 -13.87 10.08 -19.77
CA VAL A 67 -15.21 10.13 -19.13
C VAL A 67 -15.33 9.25 -17.89
N ALA A 68 -14.34 8.40 -17.63
CA ALA A 68 -14.22 7.61 -16.42
C ALA A 68 -12.78 7.19 -16.19
N PHE A 69 -12.44 6.84 -14.95
CA PHE A 69 -11.15 6.28 -14.60
C PHE A 69 -11.27 5.23 -13.49
N LEU A 70 -10.27 4.35 -13.43
CA LEU A 70 -10.01 3.43 -12.33
C LEU A 70 -8.54 3.57 -11.96
N TYR A 71 -8.26 3.90 -10.70
CA TYR A 71 -6.92 3.94 -10.14
C TYR A 71 -6.81 2.90 -9.02
N GLY A 72 -5.76 2.08 -9.07
CA GLY A 72 -5.50 1.04 -8.08
C GLY A 72 -4.03 0.66 -7.99
N TRP A 73 -3.75 -0.27 -7.09
CA TRP A 73 -2.42 -0.78 -6.79
C TRP A 73 -2.42 -2.29 -6.94
N TYR A 74 -1.55 -2.81 -7.79
CA TYR A 74 -1.42 -4.22 -8.06
C TYR A 74 -0.20 -4.78 -7.33
N PHE A 75 -0.44 -5.55 -6.28
CA PHE A 75 0.61 -6.18 -5.48
C PHE A 75 0.24 -7.63 -5.18
N ARG A 76 1.22 -8.56 -5.30
CA ARG A 76 1.04 -10.00 -5.00
C ARG A 76 -0.25 -10.58 -5.57
N TYR A 77 -0.50 -10.32 -6.86
CA TYR A 77 -1.66 -10.86 -7.60
C TYR A 77 -3.02 -10.38 -7.09
N VAL A 78 -3.05 -9.28 -6.35
CA VAL A 78 -4.26 -8.59 -5.89
C VAL A 78 -4.25 -7.16 -6.43
N LEU A 79 -5.37 -6.75 -7.05
CA LEU A 79 -5.60 -5.35 -7.36
C LEU A 79 -6.43 -4.71 -6.25
N THR A 80 -5.83 -3.78 -5.52
CA THR A 80 -6.52 -2.88 -4.60
C THR A 80 -6.91 -1.60 -5.33
N ILE A 81 -8.19 -1.48 -5.69
CA ILE A 81 -8.74 -0.29 -6.34
C ILE A 81 -8.93 0.79 -5.28
N TYR A 82 -8.21 1.89 -5.43
CA TYR A 82 -8.31 3.04 -4.54
C TYR A 82 -9.42 3.99 -4.96
N TRP A 83 -9.57 4.21 -6.27
CA TRP A 83 -10.56 5.13 -6.81
C TRP A 83 -11.15 4.61 -8.10
N ILE A 84 -12.47 4.75 -8.24
CA ILE A 84 -13.18 4.47 -9.48
C ILE A 84 -14.31 5.48 -9.64
N TYR A 85 -14.42 6.06 -10.84
CA TYR A 85 -15.41 7.12 -11.08
C TYR A 85 -15.79 7.21 -12.55
N SER A 86 -17.02 7.63 -12.79
CA SER A 86 -17.51 8.04 -14.10
C SER A 86 -18.27 9.37 -13.99
N LEU A 87 -18.12 10.20 -15.02
CA LEU A 87 -18.91 11.42 -15.18
C LEU A 87 -20.42 11.11 -15.13
N ARG A 88 -21.20 12.04 -14.59
CA ARG A 88 -22.63 11.85 -14.30
C ARG A 88 -23.44 11.50 -15.55
N GLU A 89 -23.15 12.17 -16.67
CA GLU A 89 -23.81 11.97 -17.96
C GLU A 89 -23.45 10.63 -18.65
N PHE A 90 -22.49 9.89 -18.10
CA PHE A 90 -22.12 8.54 -18.53
C PHE A 90 -22.56 7.43 -17.56
N ARG A 91 -23.16 7.79 -16.41
CA ARG A 91 -23.72 6.81 -15.48
C ARG A 91 -24.88 6.06 -16.12
N GLY A 92 -24.98 4.76 -15.87
CA GLY A 92 -25.99 3.88 -16.48
C GLY A 92 -25.65 3.39 -17.89
N LYS A 93 -24.58 3.90 -18.52
CA LYS A 93 -24.11 3.45 -19.84
C LYS A 93 -23.12 2.28 -19.81
N GLY A 94 -22.99 1.60 -18.66
CA GLY A 94 -22.05 0.47 -18.51
C GLY A 94 -20.59 0.83 -18.23
N VAL A 95 -20.21 2.11 -18.25
CA VAL A 95 -18.79 2.55 -18.19
C VAL A 95 -17.98 1.96 -17.03
N VAL A 96 -18.52 1.95 -15.81
CA VAL A 96 -17.83 1.39 -14.63
C VAL A 96 -17.72 -0.14 -14.74
N LYS A 97 -18.72 -0.81 -15.31
CA LYS A 97 -18.68 -2.24 -15.59
C LYS A 97 -17.59 -2.56 -16.62
N ASP A 98 -17.44 -1.73 -17.64
CA ASP A 98 -16.41 -1.91 -18.67
C ASP A 98 -15.00 -1.71 -18.10
N LEU A 99 -14.80 -0.72 -17.22
CA LEU A 99 -13.53 -0.52 -16.48
C LEU A 99 -13.15 -1.75 -15.65
N LEU A 100 -14.08 -2.24 -14.85
CA LEU A 100 -13.85 -3.42 -14.02
C LEU A 100 -13.61 -4.67 -14.88
N GLY A 101 -14.40 -4.85 -15.94
CA GLY A 101 -14.23 -5.97 -16.87
C GLY A 101 -12.87 -5.95 -17.58
N HIS A 102 -12.39 -4.76 -17.98
CA HIS A 102 -11.05 -4.60 -18.54
C HIS A 102 -9.95 -4.95 -17.53
N ALA A 103 -10.03 -4.41 -16.31
CA ALA A 103 -9.07 -4.71 -15.24
C ALA A 103 -9.05 -6.20 -14.89
N GLU A 104 -10.23 -6.84 -14.81
CA GLU A 104 -10.35 -8.28 -14.59
C GLU A 104 -9.68 -9.08 -15.71
N ALA A 105 -9.95 -8.76 -16.97
CA ALA A 105 -9.40 -9.49 -18.12
C ALA A 105 -7.88 -9.33 -18.22
N GLU A 106 -7.37 -8.10 -18.12
CA GLU A 106 -5.93 -7.83 -18.28
C GLU A 106 -5.12 -8.40 -17.11
N LEU A 107 -5.55 -8.17 -15.87
CA LEU A 107 -4.79 -8.59 -14.70
C LEU A 107 -4.90 -10.09 -14.45
N ARG A 108 -6.01 -10.75 -14.85
CA ARG A 108 -6.11 -12.21 -14.78
C ARG A 108 -5.04 -12.88 -15.65
N ALA A 109 -4.71 -12.29 -16.81
CA ALA A 109 -3.60 -12.78 -17.64
C ALA A 109 -2.23 -12.63 -16.94
N LYS A 110 -2.10 -11.71 -15.99
CA LYS A 110 -0.93 -11.50 -15.11
C LYS A 110 -1.00 -12.30 -13.80
N GLY A 111 -1.95 -13.24 -13.68
CA GLY A 111 -2.12 -14.10 -12.51
C GLY A 111 -2.95 -13.51 -11.37
N CYS A 112 -3.57 -12.34 -11.56
CA CYS A 112 -4.44 -11.72 -10.56
C CYS A 112 -5.59 -12.66 -10.19
N TRP A 113 -5.79 -12.84 -8.88
CA TRP A 113 -6.83 -13.73 -8.36
C TRP A 113 -7.91 -12.97 -7.58
N LYS A 114 -7.64 -11.75 -7.13
CA LYS A 114 -8.59 -10.93 -6.36
C LYS A 114 -8.53 -9.45 -6.74
N LEU A 115 -9.70 -8.86 -6.90
CA LEU A 115 -9.90 -7.41 -6.91
C LEU A 115 -10.51 -7.02 -5.57
N GLU A 116 -10.05 -5.93 -4.97
CA GLU A 116 -10.65 -5.38 -3.76
C GLU A 116 -10.70 -3.86 -3.79
N MET A 117 -11.60 -3.27 -2.99
CA MET A 117 -11.69 -1.83 -2.79
C MET A 117 -12.27 -1.52 -1.42
N TYR A 118 -12.01 -0.31 -0.95
CA TYR A 118 -12.48 0.19 0.33
C TYR A 118 -13.43 1.34 0.07
N ALA A 119 -14.71 1.11 0.32
CA ALA A 119 -15.77 2.07 0.02
C ALA A 119 -16.37 2.63 1.31
N TYR A 120 -16.92 3.85 1.23
CA TYR A 120 -17.66 4.41 2.35
C TYR A 120 -18.84 3.50 2.70
N ALA A 121 -18.93 3.03 3.95
CA ALA A 121 -19.89 2.00 4.35
C ALA A 121 -21.36 2.46 4.21
N GLU A 122 -21.61 3.78 4.25
CA GLU A 122 -22.95 4.36 4.07
C GLU A 122 -23.37 4.48 2.59
N ASN A 123 -22.45 4.25 1.64
CA ASN A 123 -22.73 4.37 0.21
C ASN A 123 -23.43 3.12 -0.35
N ASN A 124 -24.63 2.83 0.15
CA ASN A 124 -25.41 1.63 -0.20
C ASN A 124 -25.60 1.47 -1.71
N ARG A 125 -25.83 2.57 -2.45
CA ARG A 125 -26.02 2.52 -3.90
C ARG A 125 -24.78 1.97 -4.63
N PHE A 126 -23.59 2.37 -4.21
CA PHE A 126 -22.34 1.86 -4.79
C PHE A 126 -22.08 0.41 -4.37
N LEU A 127 -22.30 0.08 -3.10
CA LEU A 127 -22.15 -1.29 -2.60
C LEU A 127 -23.09 -2.27 -3.31
N ASP A 128 -24.36 -1.93 -3.50
CA ASP A 128 -25.35 -2.75 -4.21
C ASP A 128 -25.00 -2.89 -5.69
N PHE A 129 -24.45 -1.84 -6.31
CA PHE A 129 -23.95 -1.89 -7.67
C PHE A 129 -22.78 -2.88 -7.80
N CYS A 130 -21.79 -2.80 -6.91
CA CYS A 130 -20.65 -3.74 -6.89
C CYS A 130 -21.10 -5.18 -6.60
N ALA A 131 -22.08 -5.38 -5.71
CA ALA A 131 -22.65 -6.69 -5.43
C ALA A 131 -23.24 -7.35 -6.69
N LYS A 132 -23.95 -6.58 -7.52
CA LYS A 132 -24.47 -7.05 -8.83
C LYS A 132 -23.37 -7.43 -9.83
N LEU A 133 -22.15 -6.90 -9.64
CA LEU A 133 -20.97 -7.25 -10.44
C LEU A 133 -20.16 -8.42 -9.85
N GLY A 134 -20.64 -9.02 -8.77
CA GLY A 134 -20.03 -10.18 -8.11
C GLY A 134 -19.07 -9.85 -6.97
N PHE A 135 -19.04 -8.60 -6.49
CA PHE A 135 -18.27 -8.25 -5.28
C PHE A 135 -19.01 -8.70 -4.02
N SER A 136 -18.25 -9.25 -3.07
CA SER A 136 -18.70 -9.62 -1.74
C SER A 136 -18.24 -8.59 -0.70
N LYS A 137 -18.93 -8.50 0.44
CA LYS A 137 -18.49 -7.66 1.57
C LYS A 137 -17.43 -8.42 2.37
N GLY A 138 -16.30 -7.76 2.63
CA GLY A 138 -15.25 -8.21 3.53
C GLY A 138 -15.33 -7.51 4.89
N VAL A 139 -14.16 -7.23 5.46
CA VAL A 139 -14.05 -6.55 6.77
C VAL A 139 -14.70 -5.17 6.78
N LEU A 140 -15.36 -4.84 7.89
CA LEU A 140 -15.84 -3.49 8.18
C LEU A 140 -14.83 -2.80 9.10
N ILE A 141 -14.22 -1.73 8.61
CA ILE A 141 -13.35 -0.87 9.40
C ILE A 141 -14.24 0.14 10.11
N GLU A 142 -14.44 -0.05 11.42
CA GLU A 142 -15.31 0.83 12.21
C GLU A 142 -14.70 2.19 12.52
N LYS A 143 -13.37 2.25 12.61
CA LYS A 143 -12.60 3.45 12.96
C LYS A 143 -11.56 3.76 11.90
N SER A 144 -11.96 4.48 10.85
CA SER A 144 -11.00 5.02 9.89
C SER A 144 -10.25 6.24 10.45
N MET A 145 -9.24 6.70 9.72
CA MET A 145 -8.52 7.93 10.04
C MET A 145 -9.43 9.15 10.23
N PHE A 146 -10.54 9.20 9.49
CA PHE A 146 -11.48 10.32 9.46
C PHE A 146 -12.74 10.08 10.32
N GLY A 147 -12.79 8.98 11.08
CA GLY A 147 -13.88 8.68 12.01
C GLY A 147 -15.13 8.07 11.39
N PHE A 148 -15.19 7.93 10.06
CA PHE A 148 -16.30 7.27 9.36
C PHE A 148 -16.01 5.80 9.05
N LYS A 149 -17.07 4.99 8.89
CA LYS A 149 -16.94 3.54 8.64
C LYS A 149 -16.58 3.24 7.19
N ILE A 150 -15.65 2.31 6.97
CA ILE A 150 -15.20 1.90 5.64
C ILE A 150 -15.46 0.40 5.46
N GLN A 151 -16.14 0.03 4.37
CA GLN A 151 -16.42 -1.35 4.01
C GLN A 151 -15.42 -1.81 2.96
N ASN A 152 -14.65 -2.86 3.28
CA ASN A 152 -13.95 -3.61 2.24
C ASN A 152 -14.96 -4.38 1.40
N ILE A 153 -14.82 -4.34 0.09
CA ILE A 153 -15.53 -5.22 -0.84
C ILE A 153 -14.52 -5.84 -1.80
N PHE A 154 -14.72 -7.11 -2.14
CA PHE A 154 -13.76 -7.86 -2.96
C PHE A 154 -14.46 -8.82 -3.91
N LYS A 155 -13.77 -9.18 -4.99
CA LYS A 155 -14.21 -10.18 -5.97
C LYS A 155 -13.06 -11.12 -6.26
N VAL A 156 -13.27 -12.40 -6.00
CA VAL A 156 -12.33 -13.47 -6.38
C VAL A 156 -12.59 -13.81 -7.84
N ILE A 157 -11.55 -13.70 -8.68
CA ILE A 157 -11.62 -13.93 -10.13
C ILE A 157 -10.87 -15.19 -10.58
N ALA A 158 -10.05 -15.76 -9.70
CA ALA A 158 -9.41 -17.06 -9.84
C ALA A 158 -9.15 -17.64 -8.43
N GLU A 159 -9.08 -18.97 -8.30
CA GLU A 159 -8.69 -19.60 -7.03
C GLU A 159 -7.15 -19.50 -6.88
N PRO A 160 -6.64 -18.88 -5.80
CA PRO A 160 -5.20 -18.78 -5.55
C PRO A 160 -4.65 -20.07 -4.93
N ASP A 161 -3.43 -20.42 -5.33
CA ASP A 161 -2.58 -21.33 -4.56
C ASP A 161 -2.05 -20.63 -3.29
N THR A 162 -1.35 -21.39 -2.45
CA THR A 162 -0.76 -20.87 -1.20
C THR A 162 0.26 -19.76 -1.44
N GLU A 163 1.02 -19.82 -2.53
CA GLU A 163 1.99 -18.78 -2.84
C GLU A 163 1.28 -17.45 -3.12
N LYS A 164 0.22 -17.45 -3.93
CA LYS A 164 -0.49 -16.23 -4.32
C LYS A 164 -1.32 -15.59 -3.21
N ARG A 165 -1.77 -16.38 -2.24
CA ARG A 165 -2.59 -15.90 -1.12
C ARG A 165 -1.75 -15.38 0.05
N GLU A 166 -0.46 -15.71 0.10
CA GLU A 166 0.45 -15.30 1.16
C GLU A 166 1.44 -14.24 0.66
N ALA A 167 1.73 -13.30 1.54
CA ALA A 167 2.82 -12.36 1.36
C ALA A 167 3.74 -12.44 2.59
N LYS A 168 5.04 -12.55 2.32
CA LYS A 168 6.09 -12.81 3.32
C LYS A 168 7.03 -11.62 3.40
N ILE A 169 7.10 -11.00 4.57
CA ILE A 169 7.92 -9.83 4.84
C ILE A 169 8.95 -10.19 5.90
N LYS A 170 10.23 -9.97 5.58
CA LYS A 170 11.32 -10.11 6.53
C LYS A 170 11.88 -8.74 6.88
N ILE A 171 12.04 -8.46 8.16
CA ILE A 171 12.69 -7.23 8.64
C ILE A 171 13.91 -7.63 9.46
N ILE A 172 15.06 -7.03 9.17
CA ILE A 172 16.33 -7.30 9.84
C ILE A 172 16.95 -5.98 10.30
N GLY A 173 17.37 -5.92 11.56
CA GLY A 173 18.04 -4.75 12.12
C GLY A 173 18.76 -5.08 13.42
N GLU A 174 19.29 -4.05 14.05
CA GLU A 174 19.91 -4.13 15.37
C GLU A 174 18.96 -3.68 16.48
N ALA A 175 19.26 -4.13 17.70
CA ALA A 175 18.60 -3.65 18.89
C ALA A 175 18.59 -2.11 18.94
N GLY A 176 17.40 -1.51 19.09
CA GLY A 176 17.21 -0.06 19.11
C GLY A 176 16.76 0.57 17.78
N GLN A 177 16.84 -0.13 16.65
CA GLN A 177 16.31 0.35 15.35
C GLN A 177 14.80 0.17 15.20
N GLY A 178 14.11 -0.36 16.21
CA GLY A 178 12.65 -0.40 16.25
C GLY A 178 12.00 -1.49 15.38
N VAL A 179 12.71 -2.56 15.01
CA VAL A 179 12.19 -3.71 14.24
C VAL A 179 10.94 -4.33 14.86
N LYS A 180 10.93 -4.51 16.20
CA LYS A 180 9.75 -5.01 16.92
C LYS A 180 8.55 -4.10 16.75
N LEU A 181 8.74 -2.78 16.86
CA LEU A 181 7.66 -1.82 16.74
C LEU A 181 7.11 -1.77 15.31
N LEU A 182 8.00 -1.71 14.30
CA LEU A 182 7.61 -1.74 12.89
C LEU A 182 6.78 -2.98 12.57
N SER A 183 7.31 -4.17 12.87
CA SER A 183 6.66 -5.45 12.56
C SER A 183 5.32 -5.63 13.27
N TYR A 184 5.25 -5.25 14.55
CA TYR A 184 4.01 -5.32 15.32
C TYR A 184 2.95 -4.36 14.78
N THR A 185 3.30 -3.10 14.51
CA THR A 185 2.37 -2.12 13.94
C THR A 185 1.90 -2.54 12.54
N LEU A 186 2.79 -3.04 11.69
CA LEU A 186 2.44 -3.58 10.38
C LEU A 186 1.47 -4.76 10.50
N GLY A 187 1.73 -5.70 11.41
CA GLY A 187 0.84 -6.84 11.66
C GLY A 187 -0.55 -6.39 12.12
N GLN A 188 -0.62 -5.43 13.04
CA GLN A 188 -1.91 -4.88 13.50
C GLN A 188 -2.70 -4.19 12.37
N VAL A 189 -2.02 -3.43 11.53
CA VAL A 189 -2.63 -2.83 10.33
C VAL A 189 -3.23 -3.91 9.43
N LEU A 190 -2.47 -4.96 9.13
CA LEU A 190 -2.93 -6.05 8.26
C LEU A 190 -4.10 -6.83 8.88
N THR A 191 -4.09 -7.07 10.19
CA THR A 191 -5.23 -7.69 10.90
C THR A 191 -6.48 -6.81 10.83
N GLN A 192 -6.36 -5.48 10.97
CA GLN A 192 -7.51 -4.57 10.83
C GLN A 192 -8.08 -4.57 9.40
N LEU A 193 -7.27 -4.90 8.40
CA LEU A 193 -7.70 -5.11 7.02
C LEU A 193 -8.30 -6.51 6.77
N GLY A 194 -8.43 -7.33 7.81
CA GLY A 194 -9.06 -8.65 7.75
C GLY A 194 -8.12 -9.77 7.30
N HIS A 195 -6.81 -9.54 7.30
CA HIS A 195 -5.83 -10.59 7.04
C HIS A 195 -5.55 -11.43 8.28
N GLU A 196 -5.29 -12.70 8.06
CA GLU A 196 -4.58 -13.50 9.04
C GLU A 196 -3.10 -13.13 9.02
N VAL A 197 -2.49 -13.03 10.20
CA VAL A 197 -1.11 -12.58 10.35
C VAL A 197 -0.37 -13.50 11.30
N SER A 198 0.79 -14.00 10.86
CA SER A 198 1.78 -14.65 11.70
C SER A 198 2.99 -13.74 11.83
N LEU A 199 3.48 -13.55 13.06
CA LEU A 199 4.65 -12.74 13.34
C LEU A 199 5.59 -13.48 14.28
N ASN A 200 6.76 -13.85 13.76
CA ASN A 200 7.84 -14.47 14.53
C ASN A 200 8.97 -13.46 14.74
N LEU A 201 9.43 -13.33 15.98
CA LEU A 201 10.53 -12.46 16.35
C LEU A 201 11.70 -13.29 16.85
N ALA A 202 12.85 -13.11 16.22
CA ALA A 202 14.10 -13.72 16.65
C ALA A 202 15.05 -12.64 17.17
N TYR A 203 15.66 -12.90 18.32
CA TYR A 203 16.61 -12.03 18.98
C TYR A 203 17.85 -12.84 19.32
N ASP A 204 19.02 -12.22 19.18
CA ASP A 204 20.24 -12.80 19.74
C ASP A 204 20.18 -12.79 21.27
N ALA A 205 20.80 -13.78 21.91
CA ALA A 205 20.83 -13.93 23.37
C ALA A 205 21.70 -12.88 24.10
N SER A 206 22.24 -11.89 23.40
CA SER A 206 23.19 -10.91 23.93
C SER A 206 22.50 -9.75 24.65
N VAL A 207 23.01 -9.40 25.83
CA VAL A 207 22.41 -8.42 26.76
C VAL A 207 22.74 -6.96 26.39
N ARG A 208 23.70 -6.73 25.48
CA ARG A 208 24.14 -5.40 25.02
C ARG A 208 24.55 -5.47 23.55
N GLY A 209 23.66 -5.05 22.67
CA GLY A 209 23.86 -5.16 21.22
C GLY A 209 23.58 -6.58 20.73
N GLY A 210 22.77 -6.68 19.69
CA GLY A 210 22.30 -7.94 19.13
C GLY A 210 21.38 -7.67 17.95
N THR A 211 21.34 -8.61 17.02
CA THR A 211 20.46 -8.52 15.87
C THR A 211 19.05 -8.94 16.28
N ILE A 212 18.07 -8.28 15.68
CA ILE A 212 16.67 -8.62 15.76
C ILE A 212 16.16 -8.85 14.34
N SER A 213 15.36 -9.90 14.16
CA SER A 213 14.58 -10.07 12.95
C SER A 213 13.12 -10.36 13.22
N ALA A 214 12.27 -9.87 12.33
CA ALA A 214 10.87 -10.17 12.29
C ALA A 214 10.52 -10.87 10.99
N ASP A 215 9.87 -12.02 11.11
CA ASP A 215 9.30 -12.79 10.01
C ASP A 215 7.78 -12.63 10.10
N LEU A 216 7.21 -11.86 9.16
CA LEU A 216 5.79 -11.54 9.10
C LEU A 216 5.19 -12.18 7.85
N ILE A 217 4.18 -13.02 8.04
CA ILE A 217 3.37 -13.59 6.95
C ILE A 217 1.96 -13.05 7.11
N TYR A 218 1.36 -12.59 6.02
CA TYR A 218 -0.07 -12.28 6.02
C TYR A 218 -0.80 -12.95 4.87
N SER A 219 -2.05 -13.33 5.12
CA SER A 219 -2.85 -14.09 4.17
C SER A 219 -4.34 -13.74 4.24
N SER A 220 -5.07 -14.07 3.17
CA SER A 220 -6.54 -14.05 3.16
C SER A 220 -7.18 -15.31 3.75
N ARG A 221 -6.39 -16.32 4.15
CA ARG A 221 -6.83 -17.60 4.72
C ARG A 221 -5.89 -18.02 5.85
N PRO A 222 -6.24 -19.09 6.61
CA PRO A 222 -5.35 -19.72 7.58
C PRO A 222 -3.92 -19.92 7.12
N ILE A 223 -2.97 -19.45 7.93
CA ILE A 223 -1.53 -19.62 7.70
C ILE A 223 -1.13 -20.98 8.30
N GLU A 224 -0.84 -21.94 7.43
CA GLU A 224 -0.49 -23.31 7.84
C GLU A 224 0.99 -23.43 8.26
N ASN A 225 1.87 -22.66 7.61
CA ASN A 225 3.31 -22.68 7.88
C ASN A 225 3.82 -21.27 8.23
N PRO A 226 4.22 -21.00 9.48
CA PRO A 226 4.69 -19.69 9.91
C PRO A 226 6.19 -19.43 9.61
N VAL A 227 6.83 -20.24 8.77
CA VAL A 227 8.26 -20.13 8.42
C VAL A 227 8.46 -19.45 7.06
N ILE A 228 9.46 -18.57 6.98
CA ILE A 228 9.85 -17.86 5.74
C ILE A 228 11.22 -18.36 5.29
N ASP A 229 11.27 -19.03 4.13
CA ASP A 229 12.51 -19.44 3.45
C ASP A 229 12.96 -18.44 2.38
N GLU A 230 12.00 -17.77 1.73
CA GLU A 230 12.18 -16.64 0.81
C GLU A 230 11.13 -15.57 1.13
N ALA A 231 11.55 -14.31 1.17
CA ALA A 231 10.67 -13.18 1.42
C ALA A 231 10.18 -12.55 0.11
N ASP A 232 8.96 -12.04 0.09
CA ASP A 232 8.53 -11.15 -0.98
C ASP A 232 9.17 -9.78 -0.81
N VAL A 233 9.27 -9.32 0.44
CA VAL A 233 9.92 -8.06 0.78
C VAL A 233 10.90 -8.23 1.93
N LEU A 234 12.14 -7.81 1.73
CA LEU A 234 13.14 -7.72 2.79
C LEU A 234 13.43 -6.25 3.12
N ILE A 235 13.25 -5.86 4.38
CA ILE A 235 13.65 -4.57 4.92
C ILE A 235 14.89 -4.77 5.78
N LYS A 236 16.02 -4.18 5.40
CA LYS A 236 17.31 -4.38 6.07
C LYS A 236 17.91 -3.06 6.55
N PHE A 237 18.05 -2.93 7.88
CA PHE A 237 18.62 -1.76 8.57
C PHE A 237 20.07 -1.97 9.04
N THR A 238 20.62 -3.18 8.94
CA THR A 238 22.00 -3.49 9.38
C THR A 238 22.76 -4.33 8.38
N ARG A 239 24.08 -4.16 8.32
CA ARG A 239 25.01 -4.95 7.51
C ARG A 239 25.24 -6.36 8.08
N THR A 240 25.04 -6.55 9.39
CA THR A 240 25.60 -7.66 10.18
C THR A 240 24.96 -9.05 9.97
N ARG A 241 24.02 -9.22 9.03
CA ARG A 241 23.49 -10.54 8.65
C ARG A 241 23.83 -10.93 7.23
N ASP A 242 24.07 -12.23 7.08
CA ASP A 242 24.14 -12.96 5.83
C ASP A 242 22.92 -12.68 4.95
N TRP A 243 23.13 -12.84 3.65
CA TRP A 243 22.12 -12.74 2.62
C TRP A 243 20.89 -13.58 2.95
N PHE A 244 19.70 -13.03 2.72
CA PHE A 244 18.43 -13.74 2.84
C PHE A 244 17.70 -13.63 1.49
N PRO A 245 17.17 -14.73 0.93
CA PRO A 245 16.46 -14.70 -0.35
C PRO A 245 15.25 -13.76 -0.29
N ALA A 246 15.17 -12.80 -1.20
CA ALA A 246 14.02 -11.91 -1.31
C ALA A 246 13.74 -11.50 -2.76
N LYS A 247 12.45 -11.43 -3.13
CA LYS A 247 12.01 -10.96 -4.46
C LYS A 247 12.26 -9.47 -4.64
N THR A 248 12.02 -8.68 -3.60
CA THR A 248 12.36 -7.26 -3.56
C THR A 248 13.06 -6.90 -2.25
N LEU A 249 14.03 -6.01 -2.37
CA LEU A 249 14.86 -5.58 -1.26
C LEU A 249 14.82 -4.07 -1.05
N VAL A 250 14.56 -3.68 0.19
CA VAL A 250 14.68 -2.29 0.66
C VAL A 250 15.80 -2.23 1.69
N ILE A 251 16.91 -1.59 1.32
CA ILE A 251 18.12 -1.47 2.16
C ILE A 251 18.29 -0.02 2.61
N ASP A 252 18.77 0.17 3.83
CA ASP A 252 19.25 1.50 4.24
C ASP A 252 20.53 1.91 3.46
N GLU A 253 20.52 2.99 2.68
CA GLU A 253 21.67 3.48 1.89
C GLU A 253 22.88 3.88 2.75
N SER A 254 22.64 4.32 3.99
CA SER A 254 23.72 4.59 4.95
C SER A 254 24.62 3.35 5.16
N MET A 255 24.10 2.16 4.87
CA MET A 255 24.85 0.91 4.87
C MET A 255 25.82 0.72 3.70
N CYS A 256 25.93 1.59 2.70
CA CYS A 256 26.94 1.42 1.61
C CYS A 256 28.01 2.51 1.57
N ARG A 257 28.11 3.39 2.59
CA ARG A 257 29.02 4.56 2.59
C ARG A 257 30.46 4.35 3.08
N GLU A 258 30.88 3.14 3.48
CA GLU A 258 32.28 2.90 3.89
C GLU A 258 33.08 2.15 2.83
N GLU A 259 34.22 2.71 2.43
CA GLU A 259 35.02 2.41 1.23
C GLU A 259 35.67 1.00 1.16
N ALA A 260 35.47 0.12 2.14
CA ALA A 260 36.25 -1.13 2.26
C ALA A 260 35.52 -2.42 1.88
N LEU A 261 34.20 -2.42 1.64
CA LEU A 261 33.46 -3.66 1.40
C LEU A 261 32.42 -3.45 0.30
N SER A 262 32.55 -4.20 -0.80
CA SER A 262 31.54 -4.26 -1.85
C SER A 262 30.18 -4.62 -1.25
N CYS A 263 29.18 -3.74 -1.35
CA CYS A 263 27.77 -4.08 -1.12
C CYS A 263 27.36 -5.13 -2.17
N SER A 264 27.66 -6.41 -1.92
CA SER A 264 27.36 -7.53 -2.83
C SER A 264 25.92 -8.02 -2.65
N ILE A 265 24.98 -7.09 -2.42
CA ILE A 265 23.57 -7.46 -2.37
C ILE A 265 23.00 -7.26 -3.77
N GLN A 266 23.20 -8.29 -4.59
CA GLN A 266 22.64 -8.37 -5.93
C GLN A 266 21.19 -8.84 -5.83
N THR A 267 20.26 -7.90 -6.00
CA THR A 267 18.89 -8.22 -6.40
C THR A 267 18.63 -7.49 -7.69
N ASN A 268 17.87 -8.08 -8.61
CA ASN A 268 17.53 -7.44 -9.88
C ASN A 268 16.50 -6.30 -9.69
N GLN A 269 15.94 -6.16 -8.48
CA GLN A 269 14.93 -5.17 -8.10
C GLN A 269 15.07 -4.82 -6.60
N GLY A 270 15.82 -3.75 -6.30
CA GLY A 270 15.97 -3.26 -4.95
C GLY A 270 16.17 -1.75 -4.90
N THR A 271 15.59 -1.12 -3.90
CA THR A 271 15.72 0.33 -3.66
C THR A 271 16.65 0.54 -2.48
N MET A 272 17.72 1.30 -2.69
CA MET A 272 18.52 1.86 -1.60
C MET A 272 17.81 3.10 -1.07
N TYR A 273 17.54 3.15 0.23
CA TYR A 273 16.84 4.25 0.87
C TYR A 273 17.64 4.73 2.06
N GLY A 274 18.12 5.96 2.13
CA GLY A 274 18.85 6.47 3.30
C GLY A 274 17.97 6.69 4.53
N PHE A 275 17.45 5.64 5.18
CA PHE A 275 16.49 5.76 6.29
C PHE A 275 17.12 6.50 7.46
N GLU A 276 18.37 6.16 7.81
CA GLU A 276 19.10 6.82 8.88
C GLU A 276 19.33 8.31 8.61
N ASP A 277 19.78 8.66 7.39
CA ASP A 277 20.02 10.05 7.01
C ASP A 277 18.75 10.88 7.07
N VAL A 278 17.65 10.36 6.52
CA VAL A 278 16.33 11.00 6.58
C VAL A 278 15.87 11.15 8.03
N ALA A 279 15.99 10.09 8.84
CA ALA A 279 15.56 10.12 10.24
C ALA A 279 16.33 11.17 11.06
N ILE A 280 17.64 11.31 10.83
CA ILE A 280 18.47 12.30 11.51
C ILE A 280 18.20 13.71 10.98
N SER A 281 18.22 13.90 9.66
CA SER A 281 18.10 15.22 9.04
C SER A 281 16.72 15.85 9.18
N LEU A 282 15.64 15.09 8.98
CA LEU A 282 14.27 15.60 8.98
C LEU A 282 13.57 15.43 10.33
N PHE A 283 13.87 14.35 11.06
CA PHE A 283 13.17 14.02 12.31
C PHE A 283 14.05 14.18 13.56
N GLY A 284 15.33 14.51 13.38
CA GLY A 284 16.29 14.82 14.46
C GLY A 284 16.80 13.60 15.21
N SER A 285 16.46 12.37 14.81
CA SER A 285 16.87 11.16 15.53
C SER A 285 16.66 9.88 14.73
N LYS A 286 17.64 8.96 14.82
CA LYS A 286 17.56 7.61 14.24
C LYS A 286 16.41 6.74 14.76
N ILE A 287 15.76 7.13 15.87
CA ILE A 287 14.62 6.36 16.40
C ILE A 287 13.42 6.33 15.45
N TYR A 288 13.36 7.22 14.45
CA TYR A 288 12.27 7.30 13.47
C TYR A 288 12.49 6.46 12.20
N ILE A 289 13.65 5.79 12.05
CA ILE A 289 13.96 4.88 10.92
C ILE A 289 12.82 3.89 10.70
N ASN A 290 12.34 3.27 11.78
CA ASN A 290 11.28 2.28 11.74
C ASN A 290 9.93 2.85 11.25
N MET A 291 9.59 4.09 11.61
CA MET A 291 8.33 4.73 11.23
C MET A 291 8.37 5.15 9.76
N ILE A 292 9.52 5.65 9.28
CA ILE A 292 9.72 5.92 7.85
C ILE A 292 9.61 4.63 7.05
N ALA A 293 10.30 3.57 7.49
CA ALA A 293 10.24 2.25 6.86
C ALA A 293 8.83 1.64 6.89
N LEU A 294 8.06 1.85 7.96
CA LEU A 294 6.66 1.45 8.05
C LEU A 294 5.82 2.17 6.97
N GLY A 295 6.00 3.47 6.80
CA GLY A 295 5.36 4.21 5.70
C GLY A 295 5.69 3.64 4.33
N ARG A 296 6.98 3.37 4.09
CA ARG A 296 7.48 2.85 2.83
C ARG A 296 6.92 1.46 2.50
N ILE A 297 6.89 0.54 3.47
CA ILE A 297 6.35 -0.80 3.24
C ILE A 297 4.84 -0.78 3.03
N LEU A 298 4.09 0.04 3.78
CA LEU A 298 2.64 0.18 3.58
C LEU A 298 2.33 0.65 2.16
N ARG A 299 3.12 1.61 1.66
CA ARG A 299 3.03 2.06 0.27
C ARG A 299 3.31 0.93 -0.72
N TYR A 300 4.45 0.26 -0.54
CA TYR A 300 4.92 -0.80 -1.43
C TYR A 300 3.88 -1.94 -1.57
N ILE A 301 3.31 -2.40 -0.45
CA ILE A 301 2.30 -3.48 -0.46
C ILE A 301 0.87 -3.03 -0.82
N GLY A 302 0.67 -1.74 -1.10
CA GLY A 302 -0.63 -1.22 -1.52
C GLY A 302 -1.64 -0.99 -0.39
N VAL A 303 -1.18 -0.77 0.84
CA VAL A 303 -2.04 -0.43 1.98
C VAL A 303 -2.17 1.09 2.09
N ASN A 304 -3.35 1.60 1.77
CA ASN A 304 -3.63 3.02 1.90
C ASN A 304 -3.73 3.43 3.39
N ILE A 305 -2.78 4.26 3.85
CA ILE A 305 -2.69 4.73 5.23
C ILE A 305 -3.91 5.51 5.71
N LEU A 306 -4.71 6.06 4.80
CA LEU A 306 -5.92 6.83 5.14
C LEU A 306 -7.10 5.95 5.56
N LEU A 307 -7.01 4.64 5.31
CA LEU A 307 -8.08 3.70 5.66
C LEU A 307 -8.22 3.48 7.17
N LEU A 308 -7.12 3.62 7.92
CA LEU A 308 -7.03 3.20 9.31
C LEU A 308 -6.58 4.35 10.21
N ASN A 309 -7.06 4.35 11.46
CA ASN A 309 -6.52 5.22 12.49
C ASN A 309 -5.23 4.64 13.09
N ILE A 310 -4.11 4.79 12.37
CA ILE A 310 -2.80 4.26 12.80
C ILE A 310 -2.33 4.87 14.13
N LYS A 311 -2.82 6.06 14.52
CA LYS A 311 -2.41 6.73 15.79
C LYS A 311 -2.62 5.84 17.02
N GLU A 312 -3.69 5.05 17.05
CA GLU A 312 -4.00 4.14 18.17
C GLU A 312 -2.99 2.97 18.28
N LEU A 313 -2.23 2.70 17.20
CA LEU A 313 -1.23 1.63 17.14
C LEU A 313 0.19 2.10 17.49
N LEU A 314 0.38 3.41 17.67
CA LEU A 314 1.69 4.02 17.91
C LEU A 314 1.94 4.24 19.40
N PRO A 315 3.21 4.25 19.84
CA PRO A 315 3.54 4.60 21.22
C PRO A 315 3.01 5.99 21.58
N ALA A 316 2.41 6.13 22.78
CA ALA A 316 1.83 7.39 23.24
C ALA A 316 2.84 8.56 23.24
N ARG A 317 4.11 8.26 23.45
CA ARG A 317 5.20 9.23 23.33
C ARG A 317 5.50 9.47 21.85
N ALA A 318 5.37 10.72 21.43
CA ALA A 318 5.70 11.19 20.07
C ALA A 318 4.79 10.65 18.95
N ILE A 319 3.49 10.42 19.21
CA ILE A 319 2.51 10.01 18.19
C ILE A 319 2.57 10.88 16.93
N GLU A 320 2.55 12.21 17.07
CA GLU A 320 2.51 13.11 15.90
C GLU A 320 3.78 13.00 15.06
N LYS A 321 4.97 12.99 15.69
CA LYS A 321 6.24 12.81 14.97
C LYS A 321 6.34 11.43 14.30
N ASN A 322 5.86 10.37 14.96
CA ASN A 322 5.80 9.04 14.36
C ASN A 322 4.86 9.02 13.15
N LEU A 323 3.71 9.70 13.23
CA LEU A 323 2.77 9.80 12.12
C LEU A 323 3.35 10.62 10.95
N GLU A 324 4.06 11.71 11.23
CA GLU A 324 4.80 12.47 10.22
C GLU A 324 5.85 11.61 9.51
N ALA A 325 6.61 10.81 10.27
CA ALA A 325 7.59 9.88 9.72
C ALA A 325 6.96 8.80 8.82
N ILE A 326 5.83 8.22 9.24
CA ILE A 326 5.06 7.27 8.42
C ILE A 326 4.55 7.93 7.14
N LYS A 327 3.98 9.14 7.25
CA LYS A 327 3.49 9.88 6.08
C LYS A 327 4.61 10.18 5.10
N TYR A 328 5.77 10.61 5.61
CA TYR A 328 6.96 10.86 4.80
C TYR A 328 7.38 9.60 4.04
N GLY A 329 7.57 8.48 4.74
CA GLY A 329 7.95 7.21 4.12
C GLY A 329 6.94 6.69 3.11
N PHE A 330 5.63 6.90 3.36
CA PHE A 330 4.56 6.54 2.43
C PHE A 330 4.54 7.41 1.17
N SER A 331 4.85 8.70 1.32
CA SER A 331 4.90 9.67 0.23
C SER A 331 6.20 9.64 -0.56
N TYR A 332 7.25 9.00 -0.02
CA TYR A 332 8.55 8.94 -0.68
C TYR A 332 8.46 8.16 -1.99
N ARG A 333 9.06 8.74 -3.02
CA ARG A 333 9.14 8.21 -4.37
C ARG A 333 10.60 7.92 -4.65
N ASP A 334 10.87 6.76 -5.23
CA ASP A 334 12.22 6.39 -5.64
C ASP A 334 12.59 7.29 -6.82
N ASP A 335 13.81 7.83 -6.82
CA ASP A 335 14.34 8.52 -7.99
C ASP A 335 14.45 7.49 -9.13
N VAL A 336 13.73 7.73 -10.24
CA VAL A 336 13.65 6.83 -11.41
C VAL A 336 14.85 7.00 -12.33
#